data_AF-A0A1L8D4D2-F1
#
_entry.id   AF-A0A1L8D4D2-F1
#
_cell.length_a   1.000
_cell.length_b   1.000
_cell.length_c   1.000
_cell.angle_alpha   90.00
_cell.angle_beta   90.00
_cell.angle_gamma   90.00
#
_symmetry.space_group_name_H-M   'P 1'
#
loop_
_entity.id
_entity.type
_entity.pdbx_description
1 polymer ?
#
loop_
_entity_poly.entity_id
_entity_poly.type
_entity_poly.pdbx_seq_one_letter_code
_entity_poly.pdbx_strand_id
1 'polypeptide(L)'
;NYKGNVYCYCPKTNTRREMANGGFEKERNTLKKLCPAKQYGITCEGQETCPVVQGIRIPLKEDRRIFTPIDRASYKWEREYKKRTSVERVNSRLDVSFGFEVHTIRGMEKMKLRCGLALCVMLAMAVGRIKEKQADKMRSLVSAA
;
A
#
# COMPACT_ATOMS: atom_id res chain seq x y z
N ASN A 1 -12.72 -5.44 9.86
CA ASN A 1 -12.00 -6.18 8.79
C ASN A 1 -10.89 -5.28 8.24
N TYR A 2 -9.61 -5.60 8.50
CA TYR A 2 -8.46 -4.74 8.12
C TYR A 2 -8.09 -4.82 6.62
N LYS A 3 -8.68 -5.78 5.90
CA LYS A 3 -8.35 -6.04 4.49
C LYS A 3 -9.08 -5.12 3.51
N GLY A 4 -10.03 -4.30 3.96
CA GLY A 4 -10.74 -3.34 3.11
C GLY A 4 -11.72 -3.96 2.11
N ASN A 5 -12.03 -5.25 2.28
CA ASN A 5 -13.09 -5.90 1.51
C ASN A 5 -14.44 -5.31 1.92
N VAL A 6 -15.26 -5.05 0.92
CA VAL A 6 -16.60 -4.48 1.06
C VAL A 6 -17.57 -5.54 0.60
N TYR A 7 -18.62 -5.77 1.39
CA TYR A 7 -19.60 -6.82 1.12
C TYR A 7 -20.96 -6.19 0.87
N CYS A 8 -21.69 -6.74 -0.09
CA CYS A 8 -23.12 -6.49 -0.24
C CYS A 8 -23.92 -7.65 0.33
N TYR A 9 -25.12 -7.35 0.83
CA TYR A 9 -26.09 -8.33 1.29
C TYR A 9 -27.31 -8.26 0.38
N CYS A 10 -27.78 -9.42 -0.09
CA CYS A 10 -29.01 -9.49 -0.88
C CYS A 10 -30.21 -9.12 0.00
N PRO A 11 -31.09 -8.19 -0.40
CA PRO A 11 -32.21 -7.76 0.43
C PRO A 11 -33.28 -8.84 0.64
N LYS A 12 -33.37 -9.85 -0.24
CA LYS A 12 -34.34 -10.95 -0.14
C LYS A 12 -33.77 -12.16 0.60
N THR A 13 -32.60 -12.63 0.17
CA THR A 13 -32.00 -13.89 0.66
C THR A 13 -30.94 -13.69 1.74
N ASN A 14 -30.58 -12.44 2.06
CA ASN A 14 -29.48 -12.05 2.94
C ASN A 14 -28.11 -12.67 2.58
N THR A 15 -27.96 -13.14 1.34
CA THR A 15 -26.70 -13.74 0.87
C THR A 15 -25.60 -12.69 0.82
N ARG A 16 -24.50 -12.94 1.53
CA ARG A 16 -23.31 -12.09 1.55
C ARG A 16 -22.45 -12.35 0.32
N ARG A 17 -22.09 -11.29 -0.41
CA ARG A 17 -21.15 -11.35 -1.55
C ARG A 17 -20.12 -10.23 -1.45
N GLU A 18 -18.90 -10.50 -1.88
CA GLU A 18 -17.86 -9.47 -1.95
C GLU A 18 -18.12 -8.56 -3.16
N MET A 19 -18.02 -7.25 -2.96
CA MET A 19 -18.18 -6.27 -4.02
C MET A 19 -16.95 -6.23 -4.91
N ALA A 20 -17.19 -6.14 -6.22
CA ALA A 20 -16.11 -6.07 -7.20
C ALA A 20 -15.40 -4.71 -7.12
N ASN A 21 -14.10 -4.70 -7.41
CA ASN A 21 -13.33 -3.46 -7.48
C ASN A 21 -13.70 -2.67 -8.75
N GLY A 22 -14.13 -1.42 -8.57
CA GLY A 22 -14.48 -0.50 -9.66
C GLY A 22 -13.40 0.54 -9.98
N GLY A 23 -12.25 0.50 -9.31
CA GLY A 23 -11.13 1.42 -9.51
C GLY A 23 -11.17 2.67 -8.64
N PHE A 24 -10.10 3.47 -8.75
CA PHE A 24 -9.93 4.73 -8.02
C PHE A 24 -10.32 5.92 -8.90
N GLU A 25 -11.23 6.75 -8.40
CA GLU A 25 -11.67 7.98 -9.05
C GLU A 25 -10.83 9.16 -8.50
N LYS A 26 -9.83 9.62 -9.27
CA LYS A 26 -8.86 10.64 -8.84
C LYS A 26 -9.51 11.97 -8.47
N GLU A 27 -10.44 12.46 -9.29
CA GLU A 27 -11.11 13.76 -9.09
C GLU A 27 -11.93 13.80 -7.79
N ARG A 28 -12.59 12.68 -7.47
CA ARG A 28 -13.47 12.57 -6.30
C ARG A 28 -12.75 12.04 -5.06
N ASN A 29 -11.51 11.58 -5.22
CA ASN A 29 -10.72 10.90 -4.20
C ASN A 29 -11.52 9.77 -3.51
N THR A 30 -12.15 8.92 -4.33
CA THR A 30 -12.98 7.79 -3.86
C THR A 30 -12.57 6.48 -4.52
N LEU A 31 -12.79 5.37 -3.82
CA LEU A 31 -12.74 4.02 -4.38
C LEU A 31 -14.15 3.59 -4.77
N LYS A 32 -14.33 3.17 -6.02
CA LYS A 32 -15.59 2.62 -6.50
C LYS A 32 -15.64 1.12 -6.21
N LYS A 33 -16.76 0.67 -5.65
CA LYS A 33 -17.07 -0.75 -5.43
C LYS A 33 -18.33 -1.09 -6.22
N LEU A 34 -18.24 -2.05 -7.12
CA LEU A 34 -19.31 -2.42 -8.05
C LEU A 34 -20.14 -3.57 -7.51
N CYS A 35 -21.40 -3.62 -7.94
CA CYS A 35 -22.28 -4.74 -7.66
C CYS A 35 -21.73 -6.02 -8.31
N PRO A 36 -21.49 -7.10 -7.54
CA PRO A 36 -20.93 -8.34 -8.07
C PRO A 36 -21.88 -9.03 -9.05
N ALA A 37 -23.21 -8.89 -8.87
CA ALA A 37 -24.21 -9.42 -9.79
C ALA A 37 -24.06 -8.85 -11.21
N LYS A 38 -23.85 -7.53 -11.31
CA LYS A 38 -23.67 -6.87 -12.61
C LYS A 38 -22.28 -7.11 -13.20
N GLN A 39 -21.24 -7.10 -12.37
CA GLN A 39 -19.87 -7.22 -12.86
C GLN A 39 -19.51 -8.66 -13.27
N TYR A 40 -20.01 -9.66 -12.55
CA TYR A 40 -19.70 -11.07 -12.77
C TYR A 40 -20.88 -11.85 -13.38
N GLY A 41 -22.01 -11.21 -13.66
CA GLY A 41 -23.19 -11.85 -14.25
C GLY A 41 -23.92 -12.82 -13.30
N ILE A 42 -23.80 -12.63 -11.98
CA ILE A 42 -24.40 -13.53 -10.97
C ILE A 42 -25.89 -13.20 -10.83
N THR A 43 -26.75 -14.22 -10.88
CA THR A 43 -28.18 -14.07 -10.61
C THR A 43 -28.42 -13.66 -9.16
N CYS A 44 -29.02 -12.49 -8.94
CA CYS A 44 -29.37 -11.97 -7.63
C CYS A 44 -30.87 -11.70 -7.54
N GLU A 45 -31.59 -12.47 -6.73
CA GLU A 45 -33.06 -12.37 -6.57
C GLU A 45 -33.54 -10.99 -6.09
N GLY A 46 -32.69 -10.28 -5.34
CA GLY A 46 -32.95 -8.94 -4.82
C GLY A 46 -32.44 -7.81 -5.70
N GLN A 47 -32.08 -8.07 -6.96
CA GLN A 47 -31.49 -7.06 -7.84
C GLN A 47 -32.44 -5.90 -8.14
N GLU A 48 -33.73 -6.16 -8.33
CA GLU A 48 -34.74 -5.15 -8.64
C GLU A 48 -35.00 -4.17 -7.48
N THR A 49 -34.87 -4.65 -6.24
CA THR A 49 -35.10 -3.85 -5.03
C THR A 49 -33.80 -3.34 -4.39
N CYS A 50 -32.64 -3.57 -5.02
CA CYS A 50 -31.35 -3.22 -4.42
C CYS A 50 -31.05 -1.71 -4.53
N PRO A 51 -30.82 -0.99 -3.41
CA PRO A 51 -30.57 0.45 -3.43
C PRO A 51 -29.23 0.83 -4.05
N VAL A 52 -28.28 -0.10 -4.13
CA VAL A 52 -26.92 0.14 -4.63
C VAL A 52 -26.89 0.23 -6.17
N VAL A 53 -27.87 -0.38 -6.85
CA VAL A 53 -28.09 -0.45 -8.31
C VAL A 53 -26.86 -0.87 -9.15
N GLN A 54 -25.78 -0.10 -9.16
CA GLN A 54 -24.54 -0.35 -9.90
C GLN A 54 -23.32 -0.50 -8.98
N GLY A 55 -23.29 0.19 -7.84
CA GLY A 55 -22.13 0.22 -6.95
C GLY A 55 -22.12 1.43 -6.03
N ILE A 56 -21.24 1.39 -5.04
CA ILE A 56 -21.02 2.48 -4.09
C ILE A 56 -19.66 3.14 -4.33
N ARG A 57 -19.52 4.37 -3.84
CA ARG A 57 -18.24 5.10 -3.79
C ARG A 57 -17.87 5.31 -2.35
N ILE A 58 -16.63 4.97 -2.00
CA ILE A 58 -16.10 5.09 -0.65
C ILE A 58 -15.02 6.17 -0.66
N PRO A 59 -15.24 7.30 0.02
CA PRO A 59 -14.20 8.32 0.18
C PRO A 59 -12.98 7.78 0.91
N LEU A 60 -11.77 8.12 0.44
CA LEU A 60 -10.52 7.72 1.12
C LEU A 60 -10.37 8.33 2.52
N LYS A 61 -11.11 9.40 2.83
CA LYS A 61 -11.14 10.04 4.14
C LYS A 61 -11.81 9.20 5.23
N GLU A 62 -12.65 8.24 4.86
CA GLU A 62 -13.38 7.39 5.80
C GLU A 62 -12.41 6.61 6.70
N ASP A 63 -11.45 5.95 6.06
CA ASP A 63 -10.30 5.36 6.73
C ASP A 63 -9.15 5.27 5.72
N ARG A 64 -8.16 6.15 5.87
CA ARG A 64 -7.03 6.25 4.95
C ARG A 64 -6.03 5.08 5.08
N ARG A 65 -6.11 4.31 6.17
CA ARG A 65 -5.30 3.09 6.34
C ARG A 65 -5.91 1.95 5.54
N ILE A 66 -7.23 1.84 5.51
CA ILE A 66 -7.96 0.77 4.83
C ILE A 66 -8.20 1.12 3.36
N PHE A 67 -8.70 2.32 3.08
CA PHE A 67 -9.02 2.81 1.74
C PHE A 67 -7.87 3.66 1.20
N THR A 68 -7.08 3.03 0.34
CA THR A 68 -5.94 3.64 -0.35
C THR A 68 -6.23 3.82 -1.84
N PRO A 69 -5.48 4.65 -2.57
CA PRO A 69 -5.69 4.82 -4.02
C PRO A 69 -5.57 3.51 -4.82
N ILE A 70 -4.85 2.53 -4.28
CA ILE A 70 -4.88 1.16 -4.75
C ILE A 70 -5.80 0.39 -3.80
N ASP A 71 -6.89 -0.16 -4.33
CA ASP A 71 -7.80 -1.00 -3.55
C ASP A 71 -7.07 -2.23 -3.00
N ARG A 72 -7.20 -2.48 -1.69
CA ARG A 72 -6.54 -3.60 -1.00
C ARG A 72 -6.95 -4.97 -1.51
N ALA A 73 -8.17 -5.08 -2.04
CA ALA A 73 -8.67 -6.32 -2.64
C ALA A 73 -8.12 -6.57 -4.07
N SER A 74 -7.35 -5.64 -4.63
CA SER A 74 -6.84 -5.76 -6.00
C SER A 74 -5.56 -6.58 -6.08
N TYR A 75 -5.37 -7.29 -7.20
CA TYR A 75 -4.09 -7.94 -7.54
C TYR A 75 -2.92 -6.95 -7.59
N LYS A 76 -3.19 -5.68 -7.95
CA LYS A 76 -2.19 -4.61 -7.94
C LYS A 76 -1.70 -4.35 -6.51
N TRP A 77 -2.60 -4.30 -5.53
CA TRP A 77 -2.20 -4.15 -4.13
C TRP A 77 -1.31 -5.30 -3.69
N GLU A 78 -1.70 -6.55 -3.96
CA GLU A 78 -0.90 -7.71 -3.58
C GLU A 78 0.52 -7.65 -4.14
N ARG A 79 0.65 -7.33 -5.44
CA ARG A 79 1.96 -7.21 -6.10
C ARG A 79 2.82 -6.10 -5.52
N GLU A 80 2.25 -4.92 -5.25
CA GLU A 80 3.02 -3.82 -4.67
C GLU A 80 3.34 -4.08 -3.19
N TYR A 81 2.41 -4.65 -2.43
CA TYR A 81 2.58 -4.94 -1.01
C TYR A 81 3.62 -6.05 -0.77
N LYS A 82 3.81 -6.98 -1.71
CA LYS A 82 4.95 -7.94 -1.70
C LYS A 82 6.32 -7.25 -1.63
N LYS A 83 6.44 -6.00 -2.08
CA LYS A 83 7.69 -5.21 -1.98
C LYS A 83 7.92 -4.59 -0.59
N ARG A 84 6.96 -4.71 0.35
CA ARG A 84 7.05 -4.15 1.71
C ARG A 84 8.33 -4.57 2.43
N THR A 85 8.72 -5.83 2.33
CA THR A 85 9.93 -6.35 2.99
C THR A 85 11.18 -5.60 2.55
N SER A 86 11.25 -5.13 1.30
CA SER A 86 12.36 -4.31 0.83
C SER A 86 12.40 -2.95 1.51
N VAL A 87 11.25 -2.34 1.76
CA VAL A 87 11.14 -1.06 2.49
C VAL A 87 11.49 -1.26 3.97
N GLU A 88 11.02 -2.33 4.59
CA GLU A 88 11.32 -2.66 6.00
C GLU A 88 12.83 -2.87 6.22
N ARG A 89 13.53 -3.47 5.24
CA ARG A 89 15.00 -3.58 5.28
C ARG A 89 15.70 -2.22 5.22
N VAL A 90 15.18 -1.25 4.45
CA VAL A 90 15.73 0.11 4.42
C VAL A 90 15.52 0.80 5.77
N ASN A 91 14.32 0.66 6.35
CA ASN A 91 14.03 1.23 7.67
C ASN A 91 14.91 0.61 8.76
N SER A 92 15.09 -0.71 8.76
CA SER A 92 15.99 -1.40 9.70
C SER A 92 17.44 -0.91 9.57
N ARG A 93 17.91 -0.60 8.36
CA ARG A 93 19.25 -0.03 8.17
C ARG A 93 19.36 1.40 8.70
N LEU A 94 18.33 2.23 8.48
CA LEU A 94 18.29 3.58 9.05
C LEU A 94 18.33 3.53 10.58
N ASP A 95 17.58 2.61 11.18
CA ASP A 95 17.47 2.49 12.63
C ASP A 95 18.78 1.94 13.24
N VAL A 96 19.20 0.75 12.78
CA VAL A 96 20.33 0.00 13.35
C VAL A 96 21.67 0.45 12.79
N SER A 97 21.84 0.40 11.46
CA SER A 97 23.17 0.62 10.87
C SER A 97 23.61 2.09 10.89
N PHE A 98 22.67 3.04 10.86
CA PHE A 98 22.95 4.46 11.04
C PHE A 98 22.71 4.94 12.49
N GLY A 99 22.31 4.03 13.40
CA GLY A 99 22.21 4.29 14.83
C GLY A 99 21.12 5.29 15.23
N PHE A 100 20.08 5.47 14.41
CA PHE A 100 18.96 6.35 14.74
C PHE A 100 18.02 5.79 15.81
N GLU A 101 18.11 4.51 16.11
CA GLU A 101 17.50 3.88 17.29
C GLU A 101 18.05 4.47 18.61
N VAL A 102 19.27 5.01 18.57
CA VAL A 102 19.86 5.74 19.68
C VAL A 102 19.41 7.20 19.58
N HIS A 103 18.38 7.53 20.36
CA HIS A 103 17.66 8.80 20.35
C HIS A 103 18.47 9.99 20.91
N THR A 104 19.65 10.23 20.35
CA THR A 104 20.59 11.31 20.72
C THR A 104 20.29 12.62 20.01
N ILE A 105 19.56 12.58 18.89
CA ILE A 105 19.27 13.73 18.05
C ILE A 105 18.02 14.43 18.56
N ARG A 106 18.17 15.67 19.04
CA ARG A 106 17.04 16.53 19.44
C ARG A 106 16.69 17.51 18.32
N GLY A 107 15.43 17.49 17.91
CA GLY A 107 14.86 18.42 16.92
C GLY A 107 14.54 17.75 15.59
N MET A 108 13.31 17.96 15.11
CA MET A 108 12.79 17.34 13.89
C MET A 108 13.59 17.70 12.64
N GLU A 109 14.09 18.93 12.54
CA GLU A 109 14.89 19.37 11.39
C GLU A 109 16.24 18.65 11.32
N LYS A 110 16.93 18.51 12.45
CA LYS A 110 18.20 17.77 12.53
C LYS A 110 18.00 16.30 12.18
N MET A 111 16.91 15.70 12.67
CA MET A 111 16.56 14.31 12.34
C MET A 111 16.27 14.14 10.85
N LYS A 112 15.45 15.02 10.26
CA LYS A 112 15.16 15.02 8.81
C LYS A 112 16.43 15.11 7.97
N LEU A 113 17.34 16.02 8.33
CA LEU A 113 18.62 16.19 7.63
C LEU A 113 19.47 14.92 7.69
N ARG A 114 19.64 14.33 8.89
CA ARG A 114 20.44 13.11 9.09
C ARG A 114 19.84 11.91 8.36
N CYS A 115 18.52 11.70 8.43
CA CYS A 115 17.84 10.66 7.66
C CYS A 115 18.02 10.86 6.15
N GLY A 116 17.90 12.10 5.66
CA GLY A 116 18.13 12.42 4.25
C GLY A 116 19.54 12.07 3.80
N LEU A 117 20.56 12.45 4.58
CA LEU A 117 21.95 12.11 4.30
C LEU A 117 22.18 10.59 4.30
N ALA A 118 21.63 9.87 5.28
CA ALA A 118 21.75 8.40 5.33
C ALA A 118 21.15 7.72 4.09
N LEU A 119 19.99 8.20 3.61
CA LEU A 119 19.38 7.72 2.37
C LEU A 119 20.26 8.00 1.14
N CYS A 120 20.82 9.20 1.03
CA CYS A 120 21.75 9.55 -0.06
C CYS A 120 23.00 8.67 -0.04
N VAL A 121 23.59 8.44 1.14
CA VAL A 121 24.77 7.57 1.30
C VAL A 121 24.46 6.14 0.87
N MET A 122 23.32 5.58 1.30
CA MET A 122 22.90 4.24 0.88
C MET A 122 22.77 4.10 -0.65
N LEU A 123 22.21 5.12 -1.32
CA LEU A 123 22.09 5.15 -2.77
C LEU A 123 23.47 5.29 -3.45
N ALA A 124 24.31 6.21 -2.98
CA ALA A 124 25.64 6.45 -3.51
C ALA A 124 26.52 5.20 -3.44
N MET A 125 26.52 4.50 -2.29
CA MET A 125 27.25 3.24 -2.15
C MET A 125 26.73 2.16 -3.09
N ALA A 126 25.41 2.01 -3.21
CA ALA A 126 24.83 1.01 -4.10
C ALA A 126 25.24 1.26 -5.55
N VAL A 127 25.21 2.52 -6.00
CA VAL A 127 25.65 2.92 -7.35
C VAL A 127 27.15 2.67 -7.53
N GLY A 128 27.98 3.05 -6.57
CA GLY A 128 29.44 2.84 -6.61
C GLY A 128 29.80 1.37 -6.78
N ARG A 129 29.24 0.50 -5.94
CA ARG A 129 29.47 -0.95 -5.99
C ARG A 129 29.02 -1.58 -7.30
N ILE A 130 27.88 -1.15 -7.84
CA ILE A 130 27.41 -1.64 -9.14
C ILE A 130 28.39 -1.24 -10.25
N LYS A 131 28.88 0.00 -10.24
CA LYS A 131 29.88 0.48 -11.21
C LYS A 131 31.20 -0.28 -11.12
N GLU A 132 31.60 -0.69 -9.91
CA GLU A 132 32.79 -1.51 -9.64
C GLU A 132 32.55 -3.02 -9.88
N LYS A 133 31.38 -3.42 -10.41
CA LYS A 133 30.98 -4.81 -10.63
C LYS A 133 30.89 -5.66 -9.35
N GLN A 134 30.74 -5.03 -8.19
CA GLN A 134 30.57 -5.66 -6.87
C GLN A 134 29.10 -5.68 -6.45
N ALA A 135 28.22 -6.19 -7.30
CA ALA A 135 26.77 -6.14 -7.09
C ALA A 135 26.30 -6.89 -5.81
N ASP A 136 27.02 -7.94 -5.42
CA ASP A 136 26.85 -8.69 -4.18
C ASP A 136 27.05 -7.80 -2.93
N LYS A 137 27.96 -6.82 -3.01
CA LYS A 137 28.28 -5.88 -1.92
C LYS A 137 27.48 -4.59 -1.96
N MET A 138 26.50 -4.45 -2.86
CA MET A 138 25.77 -3.18 -3.08
C MET A 138 25.12 -2.58 -1.82
N ARG A 139 24.92 -3.36 -0.76
CA ARG A 139 24.28 -2.93 0.50
C ARG A 139 25.24 -2.90 1.69
N SER A 140 26.46 -3.36 1.52
CA SER A 140 27.44 -3.47 2.60
C SER A 140 27.94 -2.08 2.99
N LEU A 141 27.87 -1.77 4.29
CA LEU A 141 28.43 -0.55 4.89
C LEU A 141 29.87 -0.74 5.39
N VAL A 142 30.31 -2.00 5.57
CA VAL A 142 31.54 -2.33 6.34
C VAL A 142 32.64 -2.91 5.47
N SER A 143 32.32 -3.59 4.37
CA SER A 143 33.36 -4.05 3.44
C SER A 143 33.94 -2.83 2.73
N ALA A 144 35.24 -2.55 2.82
CA ALA A 144 35.89 -1.49 2.04
C ALA A 144 35.67 -1.68 0.52
N ALA A 145 35.71 -0.58 -0.24
CA ALA A 145 35.64 -0.59 -1.71
C ALA A 145 36.88 -1.27 -2.28
#